data_AF-A0A6C8H2U2-F1
#
_entry.id   AF-A0A6C8H2U2-F1
#
_cell.length_a   1.000
_cell.length_b   1.000
_cell.length_c   1.000
_cell.angle_alpha   90.00
_cell.angle_beta   90.00
_cell.angle_gamma   90.00
#
_symmetry.space_group_name_H-M   'P 1'
#
loop_
_entity.id
_entity.type
_entity.pdbx_description
1 polymer ?
#
loop_
_entity_poly.entity_id
_entity_poly.type
_entity_poly.pdbx_seq_one_letter_code
_entity_poly.pdbx_strand_id
1 'polypeptide(L)'
;MKATDGKVAWLGKDLLGMKADEWREVRSDIQMIFQDPLASLNPRMTIGEIIAEPLRTYHPKLSRQDVRDRVKAMMLKVGLLPNLINRYPHEFSGGQCQRIGIA
;
A
#
# COMPACT_ATOMS: atom_id res chain seq x y z
N MET A 1 15.70 12.22 0.40
CA MET A 1 17.16 12.28 0.60
C MET A 1 17.79 11.26 -0.33
N LYS A 2 18.77 11.63 -1.17
CA LYS A 2 19.53 10.65 -1.96
C LYS A 2 20.70 10.15 -1.09
N ALA A 3 21.09 8.89 -1.23
CA ALA A 3 22.30 8.39 -0.57
C ALA A 3 23.51 9.22 -1.05
N THR A 4 24.38 9.60 -0.12
CA THR A 4 25.60 10.38 -0.41
C THR A 4 26.73 9.52 -0.98
N ASP A 5 26.78 8.24 -0.60
CA ASP A 5 27.74 7.24 -1.10
C ASP A 5 27.18 5.82 -0.85
N GLY A 6 27.81 4.81 -1.45
CA GLY A 6 27.47 3.39 -1.32
C GLY A 6 26.69 2.82 -2.51
N LYS A 7 26.24 1.57 -2.37
CA LYS A 7 25.46 0.85 -3.37
C LYS A 7 24.20 0.26 -2.75
N VAL A 8 23.05 0.50 -3.37
CA VAL A 8 21.77 -0.10 -2.96
C VAL A 8 21.24 -0.90 -4.12
N ALA A 9 21.14 -2.22 -3.98
CA ALA A 9 20.68 -3.09 -5.07
C ALA A 9 19.42 -3.87 -4.68
N TRP A 10 18.47 -3.98 -5.61
CA TRP A 10 17.28 -4.84 -5.52
C TRP A 10 17.35 -5.88 -6.63
N LEU A 11 17.34 -7.17 -6.27
CA LEU A 11 17.44 -8.29 -7.23
C LEU A 11 18.58 -8.13 -8.25
N GLY A 12 19.72 -7.58 -7.80
CA GLY A 12 20.90 -7.33 -8.64
C GLY A 12 20.88 -6.02 -9.45
N LYS A 13 19.76 -5.28 -9.47
CA LYS A 13 19.66 -3.96 -10.12
C LYS A 13 20.04 -2.86 -9.14
N ASP A 14 20.97 -1.98 -9.52
CA ASP A 14 21.35 -0.82 -8.72
C ASP A 14 20.24 0.22 -8.73
N LEU A 15 19.74 0.58 -7.54
CA LEU A 15 18.67 1.55 -7.36
C LEU A 15 19.20 2.99 -7.45
N LEU A 16 20.49 3.20 -7.18
CA LEU A 16 21.09 4.52 -7.23
C LEU A 16 21.27 4.92 -8.70
N GLY A 17 20.55 5.96 -9.11
CA GLY A 17 20.63 6.51 -10.48
C GLY A 17 19.57 6.01 -11.45
N MET A 18 18.64 5.14 -11.03
CA MET A 18 17.49 4.74 -11.84
C MET A 18 16.63 5.95 -12.25
N LYS A 19 16.06 5.89 -13.45
CA LYS A 19 15.05 6.85 -13.93
C LYS A 19 13.71 6.63 -13.22
N ALA A 20 12.82 7.61 -13.29
CA ALA A 20 11.53 7.58 -12.59
C ALA A 20 10.66 6.36 -12.99
N ASP A 21 10.68 5.96 -14.26
CA ASP A 21 9.89 4.83 -14.75
C ASP A 21 10.43 3.48 -14.25
N GLU A 22 11.75 3.31 -14.22
CA GLU A 22 12.41 2.12 -13.65
C GLU A 22 12.13 2.01 -12.15
N TRP A 23 12.14 3.15 -11.45
CA TRP A 23 11.75 3.21 -10.04
C TRP A 23 10.30 2.81 -9.80
N ARG A 24 9.39 3.07 -10.74
CA ARG A 24 7.97 2.72 -10.61
C ARG A 24 7.76 1.21 -10.65
N GLU A 25 8.51 0.52 -11.52
CA GLU A 25 8.50 -0.95 -11.60
C GLU A 25 9.09 -1.57 -10.34
N VAL A 26 10.24 -1.10 -9.86
CA VAL A 26 10.82 -1.61 -8.61
C VAL A 26 9.90 -1.37 -7.40
N ARG A 27 9.18 -0.25 -7.36
CA ARG A 27 8.23 0.05 -6.28
C ARG A 27 7.04 -0.89 -6.21
N SER A 28 6.67 -1.60 -7.28
CA SER A 28 5.64 -2.63 -7.16
C SER A 28 6.14 -3.88 -6.43
N ASP A 29 7.45 -4.10 -6.36
CA ASP A 29 8.06 -5.21 -5.65
C ASP A 29 8.34 -4.91 -4.17
N ILE A 30 8.38 -3.62 -3.82
CA ILE A 30 8.79 -3.14 -2.49
C ILE A 30 7.64 -2.38 -1.84
N GLN A 31 6.97 -3.02 -0.90
CA GLN A 31 5.98 -2.37 -0.04
C GLN A 31 6.64 -1.86 1.25
N MET A 32 6.42 -0.59 1.57
CA MET A 32 6.93 0.04 2.79
C MET A 32 5.85 0.10 3.86
N ILE A 33 6.19 -0.28 5.09
CA ILE A 33 5.34 -0.14 6.27
C ILE A 33 5.97 0.88 7.21
N PHE A 34 5.23 1.94 7.54
CA PHE A 34 5.73 3.01 8.40
C PHE A 34 5.57 2.68 9.89
N GLN A 35 6.44 3.25 10.73
CA GLN A 35 6.44 3.02 12.18
C GLN A 35 5.21 3.63 12.88
N ASP A 36 4.69 4.75 12.37
CA ASP A 36 3.41 5.33 12.78
C ASP A 36 2.36 5.00 11.69
N PRO A 37 1.50 4.00 11.92
CA PRO A 37 0.52 3.60 10.93
C PRO A 37 -0.50 4.70 10.66
N LEU A 38 -0.96 5.42 11.69
CA LEU A 38 -2.05 6.38 11.53
C LEU A 38 -1.58 7.60 10.71
N ALA A 39 -0.36 8.08 10.96
CA ALA A 39 0.23 9.17 10.19
C ALA A 39 0.47 8.79 8.71
N SER A 40 0.61 7.50 8.41
CA SER A 40 0.83 7.00 7.04
C SER A 40 -0.45 6.83 6.22
N LEU A 41 -1.62 6.76 6.87
CA LEU A 41 -2.90 6.59 6.20
C LEU A 41 -3.50 7.95 5.84
N ASN A 42 -4.06 8.07 4.63
CA ASN A 42 -4.76 9.30 4.24
C ASN A 42 -6.11 9.37 4.98
N PRO A 43 -6.32 10.34 5.90
CA PRO A 43 -7.53 10.38 6.72
C PRO A 43 -8.79 10.74 5.93
N ARG A 44 -8.65 11.21 4.68
CA ARG A 44 -9.76 11.54 3.78
C ARG A 44 -10.21 10.36 2.91
N MET A 45 -9.54 9.22 3.02
CA MET A 45 -9.88 8.00 2.29
C MET A 45 -10.47 6.96 3.24
N THR A 46 -11.45 6.22 2.76
CA THR A 46 -11.94 5.02 3.44
C THR A 46 -10.88 3.91 3.40
N ILE A 47 -10.97 2.93 4.30
CA ILE A 47 -10.06 1.77 4.30
C ILE A 47 -10.10 1.03 2.97
N GLY A 48 -11.29 0.90 2.37
CA GLY A 48 -11.43 0.29 1.07
C GLY A 48 -10.70 1.04 -0.04
N GLU A 49 -10.69 2.37 0.01
CA GLU A 49 -9.96 3.19 -0.96
C GLU A 49 -8.45 3.12 -0.75
N ILE A 50 -8.00 3.07 0.50
CA ILE A 50 -6.58 2.94 0.84
C ILE A 50 -6.03 1.61 0.31
N ILE A 51 -6.69 0.49 0.62
CA ILE A 51 -6.27 -0.85 0.15
C ILE A 51 -6.43 -0.97 -1.37
N ALA A 52 -7.38 -0.26 -1.98
CA ALA A 52 -7.58 -0.27 -3.43
C ALA A 52 -6.53 0.55 -4.21
N GLU A 53 -5.87 1.52 -3.57
CA GLU A 53 -4.98 2.47 -4.27
C GLU A 53 -3.80 1.74 -4.96
N PRO A 54 -3.04 0.85 -4.28
CA PRO A 54 -1.97 0.09 -4.93
C PRO A 54 -2.49 -0.76 -6.10
N LEU A 55 -3.67 -1.39 -5.96
CA LEU A 55 -4.27 -2.19 -7.03
C LEU A 55 -4.61 -1.34 -8.26
N ARG A 56 -5.14 -0.13 -8.07
CA ARG A 56 -5.46 0.79 -9.17
C ARG A 56 -4.20 1.34 -9.84
N THR A 57 -3.17 1.61 -9.04
CA THR A 57 -1.91 2.21 -9.51
C THR A 57 -1.05 1.20 -10.27
N TYR A 58 -0.92 -0.04 -9.77
CA TYR A 58 -0.06 -1.05 -10.38
C TYR A 58 -0.80 -2.06 -11.27
N HIS A 59 -2.14 -2.16 -11.16
CA HIS A 59 -2.97 -3.04 -11.99
C HIS A 59 -4.18 -2.30 -12.61
N PRO A 60 -3.94 -1.26 -13.44
CA PRO A 60 -5.01 -0.41 -13.98
C PRO A 60 -6.01 -1.13 -14.91
N LYS A 61 -5.69 -2.35 -15.36
CA LYS A 61 -6.56 -3.18 -16.20
C LYS A 61 -7.64 -3.94 -15.41
N LEU A 62 -7.56 -3.99 -14.08
CA LEU A 62 -8.55 -4.67 -13.25
C LEU A 62 -9.89 -3.94 -13.32
N SER A 63 -10.99 -4.70 -13.39
CA SER A 63 -12.31 -4.12 -13.32
C SER A 63 -12.58 -3.56 -11.91
N ARG A 64 -13.54 -2.64 -11.81
CA ARG A 64 -14.00 -2.13 -10.50
C ARG A 64 -14.46 -3.25 -9.57
N GLN A 65 -15.06 -4.30 -10.11
CA GLN A 65 -15.53 -5.45 -9.35
C GLN A 65 -14.36 -6.29 -8.85
N ASP A 66 -13.37 -6.58 -9.70
CA ASP A 66 -12.16 -7.34 -9.30
C ASP A 66 -11.38 -6.62 -8.20
N VAL A 67 -11.23 -5.30 -8.30
CA VAL A 67 -10.59 -4.49 -7.26
C VAL A 67 -11.37 -4.63 -5.95
N ARG A 68 -12.69 -4.50 -5.99
CA ARG A 68 -13.52 -4.60 -4.79
C ARG A 68 -13.42 -5.97 -4.12
N ASP A 69 -13.41 -7.04 -4.90
CA ASP A 69 -13.32 -8.40 -4.36
C ASP A 69 -11.94 -8.70 -3.77
N ARG A 70 -10.87 -8.23 -4.42
CA ARG A 70 -9.51 -8.31 -3.89
C ARG A 70 -9.34 -7.52 -2.59
N VAL A 71 -9.90 -6.32 -2.51
CA VAL A 71 -9.89 -5.51 -1.28
C VAL A 71 -10.57 -6.26 -0.14
N LYS A 72 -11.78 -6.79 -0.35
CA LYS A 72 -12.49 -7.57 0.68
C LYS A 72 -11.71 -8.80 1.12
N ALA A 73 -11.10 -9.52 0.16
CA ALA A 73 -10.26 -10.67 0.47
C ALA A 73 -9.03 -10.26 1.30
N MET A 74 -8.41 -9.12 0.98
CA MET A 74 -7.27 -8.62 1.74
C MET A 74 -7.65 -8.18 3.15
N MET A 75 -8.77 -7.48 3.30
CA MET A 75 -9.31 -7.12 4.61
C MET A 75 -9.47 -8.37 5.50
N LEU A 76 -10.04 -9.45 4.97
CA LEU A 76 -10.18 -10.71 5.72
C LEU A 76 -8.81 -11.30 6.11
N LYS A 77 -7.83 -11.29 5.20
CA LYS A 77 -6.47 -11.80 5.47
C LYS A 77 -5.79 -11.06 6.62
N VAL A 78 -6.03 -9.76 6.77
CA VAL A 78 -5.48 -8.94 7.85
C VAL A 78 -6.43 -8.83 9.06
N GLY A 79 -7.45 -9.70 9.14
CA GLY A 79 -8.37 -9.74 10.30
C GLY A 79 -9.27 -8.51 10.42
N LEU A 80 -9.69 -7.95 9.29
CA LEU A 80 -10.69 -6.87 9.18
C LEU A 80 -11.94 -7.39 8.47
N LEU A 81 -13.10 -7.06 9.01
CA LEU A 81 -14.37 -7.49 8.42
C LEU A 81 -14.69 -6.63 7.17
N PRO A 82 -15.04 -7.24 6.02
CA PRO A 82 -15.35 -6.51 4.78
C PRO A 82 -16.51 -5.51 4.86
N ASN A 83 -17.39 -5.62 5.85
CA ASN A 83 -18.47 -4.65 6.07
C ASN A 83 -17.95 -3.30 6.58
N LEU A 84 -16.69 -3.24 7.05
CA LEU A 84 -16.03 -2.00 7.49
C LEU A 84 -15.35 -1.24 6.34
N ILE A 85 -15.51 -1.69 5.10
CA ILE A 85 -14.80 -1.16 3.92
C ILE A 85 -14.98 0.35 3.70
N ASN A 86 -16.12 0.91 4.11
CA ASN A 86 -16.45 2.33 3.96
C ASN A 86 -16.08 3.18 5.19
N ARG A 87 -15.42 2.58 6.19
CA ARG A 87 -14.97 3.29 7.40
C ARG A 87 -13.67 4.03 7.13
N TYR A 88 -13.38 5.03 7.96
CA TYR A 88 -12.17 5.86 7.90
C TYR A 88 -11.14 5.42 8.96
N PRO A 89 -9.84 5.72 8.77
CA PRO A 89 -8.78 5.31 9.70
C PRO A 89 -9.01 5.69 11.17
N HIS A 90 -9.61 6.84 11.45
CA HIS A 90 -9.87 7.31 12.82
C HIS A 90 -10.94 6.48 13.56
N GLU A 91 -11.67 5.62 12.86
CA GLU A 91 -12.67 4.71 13.43
C GLU A 91 -12.07 3.37 13.90
N PHE A 92 -10.75 3.20 13.78
CA PHE A 92 -10.02 1.97 14.11
C PHE A 92 -9.01 2.17 15.23
N SER A 93 -8.71 1.10 15.96
CA SER A 93 -7.62 1.11 16.93
C SER A 93 -6.25 1.19 16.25
N GLY A 94 -5.21 1.62 16.98
CA GLY A 94 -3.84 1.67 16.43
C GLY A 94 -3.36 0.34 15.84
N GLY A 95 -3.66 -0.79 16.50
CA GLY A 95 -3.34 -2.11 15.98
C GLY A 95 -4.13 -2.49 14.72
N GLN A 96 -5.37 -2.00 14.56
CA GLN A 96 -6.12 -2.14 13.32
C GLN A 96 -5.55 -1.26 12.20
N CYS A 97 -5.17 -0.01 12.50
CA CYS A 97 -4.50 0.88 11.55
C CYS A 97 -3.16 0.28 11.06
N GLN A 98 -2.43 -0.40 11.93
CA GLN A 98 -1.24 -1.14 11.52
C GLN A 98 -1.56 -2.25 10.53
N ARG A 99 -2.62 -3.03 10.78
CA ARG A 99 -3.08 -4.09 9.85
C ARG A 99 -3.58 -3.51 8.53
N ILE A 100 -4.21 -2.34 8.54
CA ILE A 100 -4.60 -1.61 7.33
C ILE A 100 -3.36 -1.21 6.52
N GLY A 101 -2.30 -0.70 7.16
CA GLY A 101 -1.06 -0.34 6.46
C GLY A 101 -0.33 -1.53 5.83
N ILE A 102 -0.58 -2.75 6.32
CA ILE A 102 -0.02 -4.01 5.79
C ILE A 102 -0.86 -4.55 4.60
N ALA A 103 -2.15 -4.22 4.56
CA ALA A 103 -3.11 -4.69 3.55
C ALA A 103 -2.96 -3.98 2.21
#